data_AF-A0A970CA77-F1
#
_entry.id   AF-A0A970CA77-F1
#
_cell.length_a   1.000
_cell.length_b   1.000
_cell.length_c   1.000
_cell.angle_alpha   90.00
_cell.angle_beta   90.00
_cell.angle_gamma   90.00
#
_symmetry.space_group_name_H-M   'P 1'
#
loop_
_entity.id
_entity.type
_entity.pdbx_description
1 polymer ?
#
loop_
_entity_poly.entity_id
_entity_poly.type
_entity_poly.pdbx_seq_one_letter_code
_entity_poly.pdbx_strand_id
1 'polypeptide(L)'
;MRLNHARLWTLIAVLAALLTAASCAMAADAQDITQECTFTTSYTHKRPALMTDGQYTTNWSSEAVKQAYVIVDTPAGLPCYGVYICFAKLPTQWEVQTIVGGKWTSVGSTDDDYYHVYLPLYGVTQFRIAVTDEKVLQELAINELYMFGNGSVPSWVQRWNPTPQYADLMFLVAHPDDELLFMGGAIPTYAVEQQRKVVVAYMCHSNTTRRSELLNGLWAMGVRDYPVIGDFWDSYTTSLKVARKKWEQNKALAYVVELYRKYRPKVVVTHDFDGEYGHGMHKLTAELAQQAYVKAADSEAFPDSLKIYGEWQVQKLYAHLYPENQIKFDWTVPLQSMGGKSSIELATEAYALHVTQRGTKFTMETTAVEYDNSLFGLVASEVGLDVRHDDFLENVLDPVTYQPAVATPEPTPLPTPVADYESLLPTLNEKGFLDEGEFIYDDDDIGRWIYINQTLKVVIERKYDPKTPLRWYEAEIWSDVAAGEVFKAVQYDEERMGKVRVDASETAKKYGIVFAMNTDYYTYRLNSPRREGVVIRNG
;
A
#
# COMPACT_ATOMS: atom_id res chain seq x y z
N MET A 1 57.11 -9.87 31.02
CA MET A 1 57.97 -9.55 29.86
C MET A 1 57.46 -8.24 29.25
N ARG A 2 58.29 -7.20 29.10
CA ARG A 2 57.84 -5.87 28.59
C ARG A 2 57.85 -5.87 27.05
N LEU A 3 56.83 -5.29 26.40
CA LEU A 3 56.86 -4.96 24.97
C LEU A 3 56.04 -3.69 24.64
N ASN A 4 56.78 -2.59 24.55
CA ASN A 4 56.52 -1.27 23.96
C ASN A 4 55.14 -0.94 23.35
N HIS A 5 54.38 -0.07 24.03
CA HIS A 5 53.17 0.60 23.54
C HIS A 5 53.38 1.53 22.32
N ALA A 6 54.62 1.91 21.99
CA ALA A 6 54.92 2.96 21.02
C ALA A 6 54.59 2.64 19.54
N ARG A 7 54.44 1.36 19.16
CA ARG A 7 54.05 0.97 17.78
C ARG A 7 52.53 0.89 17.56
N LEU A 8 51.74 0.89 18.63
CA LEU A 8 50.29 0.72 18.52
C LEU A 8 49.59 2.03 18.09
N TRP A 9 50.05 3.16 18.62
CA TRP A 9 49.47 4.49 18.34
C TRP A 9 49.66 4.95 16.89
N THR A 10 50.78 4.60 16.25
CA THR A 10 51.02 4.93 14.83
C THR A 10 50.12 4.13 13.89
N LEU A 11 49.69 2.93 14.27
CA LEU A 11 48.76 2.12 13.47
C LEU A 11 47.31 2.64 13.58
N ILE A 12 46.91 3.06 14.78
CA ILE A 12 45.58 3.62 15.06
C ILE A 12 45.34 4.93 14.27
N ALA A 13 46.35 5.79 14.16
CA ALA A 13 46.24 7.04 13.42
C ALA A 13 46.02 6.85 11.89
N VAL A 14 46.60 5.80 11.30
CA VAL A 14 46.43 5.50 9.86
C VAL A 14 45.09 4.80 9.58
N LEU A 15 44.59 3.98 10.51
CA LEU A 15 43.27 3.36 10.42
C LEU A 15 42.12 4.36 10.63
N ALA A 16 42.29 5.36 11.51
CA ALA A 16 41.29 6.41 11.72
C ALA A 16 41.07 7.29 10.47
N ALA A 17 42.11 7.50 9.65
CA ALA A 17 42.02 8.29 8.41
C ALA A 17 41.40 7.53 7.21
N LEU A 18 41.26 6.20 7.30
CA LEU A 18 40.62 5.37 6.27
C LEU A 18 39.13 5.08 6.56
N LEU A 19 38.65 5.36 7.78
CA LEU A 19 37.26 5.14 8.18
C LEU A 19 36.33 6.34 7.97
N THR A 20 36.86 7.50 7.55
CA THR A 20 36.06 8.69 7.18
C THR A 20 35.60 8.71 5.72
N ALA A 21 35.66 7.58 5.02
CA ALA A 21 35.30 7.46 3.60
C ALA A 21 34.52 6.16 3.26
N ALA A 22 33.74 5.65 4.21
CA ALA A 22 32.67 4.69 3.92
C ALA A 22 31.35 5.47 3.80
N SER A 23 31.12 6.08 2.65
CA SER A 23 29.81 6.62 2.28
C SER A 23 28.75 5.52 2.46
N CYS A 24 27.59 5.89 3.03
CA CYS A 24 26.40 5.06 2.93
C CYS A 24 26.01 4.94 1.45
N ALA A 25 26.58 3.94 0.77
CA ALA A 25 26.06 3.49 -0.50
C ALA A 25 24.66 2.95 -0.23
N MET A 26 23.64 3.76 -0.53
CA MET A 26 22.28 3.27 -0.63
C MET A 26 22.30 2.08 -1.58
N ALA A 27 21.63 0.98 -1.22
CA ALA A 27 21.57 -0.20 -2.08
C ALA A 27 20.98 0.26 -3.41
N ALA A 28 21.81 0.22 -4.46
CA ALA A 28 21.49 0.85 -5.73
C ALA A 28 20.16 0.32 -6.27
N ASP A 29 19.40 1.21 -6.90
CA ASP A 29 18.21 0.83 -7.64
C ASP A 29 18.56 -0.30 -8.61
N ALA A 30 17.68 -1.29 -8.65
CA ALA A 30 17.80 -2.44 -9.52
C ALA A 30 17.92 -1.96 -10.96
N GLN A 31 18.96 -2.43 -11.64
CA GLN A 31 19.17 -2.11 -13.05
C GLN A 31 17.91 -2.50 -13.85
N ASP A 32 17.37 -1.56 -14.61
CA ASP A 32 16.41 -1.86 -15.67
C ASP A 32 17.16 -2.63 -16.78
N ILE A 33 16.73 -3.86 -17.04
CA ILE A 33 17.31 -4.79 -18.02
C ILE A 33 16.34 -5.08 -19.19
N THR A 34 15.36 -4.20 -19.38
CA THR A 34 14.23 -4.39 -20.30
C THR A 34 14.66 -4.46 -21.75
N GLN A 35 15.63 -3.62 -22.15
CA GLN A 35 16.08 -3.49 -23.54
C GLN A 35 17.03 -4.63 -23.95
N GLU A 36 17.60 -5.34 -22.99
CA GLU A 36 18.47 -6.49 -23.18
C GLU A 36 17.71 -7.83 -23.19
N CYS A 37 16.44 -7.84 -22.78
CA CYS A 37 15.55 -9.00 -22.85
C CYS A 37 15.01 -9.23 -24.28
N THR A 38 14.59 -10.47 -24.56
CA THR A 38 13.88 -10.84 -25.79
C THR A 38 12.52 -11.47 -25.47
N PHE A 39 11.60 -11.41 -26.43
CA PHE A 39 10.18 -11.72 -26.19
C PHE A 39 9.62 -12.68 -27.23
N THR A 40 8.93 -13.72 -26.77
CA THR A 40 8.10 -14.60 -27.61
C THR A 40 6.66 -14.48 -27.17
N THR A 41 5.80 -13.92 -28.02
CA THR A 41 4.41 -13.60 -27.68
C THR A 41 3.42 -14.53 -28.37
N SER A 42 2.18 -14.58 -27.86
CA SER A 42 1.04 -15.03 -28.65
C SER A 42 0.89 -14.22 -29.93
N TYR A 43 0.29 -14.82 -30.97
CA TYR A 43 0.18 -14.22 -32.30
C TYR A 43 -0.65 -12.93 -32.28
N THR A 44 -0.20 -11.96 -33.08
CA THR A 44 -0.85 -10.67 -33.36
C THR A 44 -0.14 -9.99 -34.54
N HIS A 45 -0.80 -9.01 -35.14
CA HIS A 45 -0.18 -8.08 -36.10
C HIS A 45 0.63 -6.96 -35.43
N LYS A 46 0.55 -6.79 -34.10
CA LYS A 46 1.33 -5.81 -33.33
C LYS A 46 2.76 -6.28 -33.03
N ARG A 47 3.70 -5.34 -32.96
CA ARG A 47 5.11 -5.63 -32.64
C ARG A 47 5.31 -5.76 -31.13
N PRO A 48 6.07 -6.76 -30.62
CA PRO A 48 6.40 -6.88 -29.20
C PRO A 48 7.12 -5.67 -28.59
N ALA A 49 7.76 -4.81 -29.39
CA ALA A 49 8.38 -3.59 -28.88
C ALA A 49 7.38 -2.57 -28.28
N LEU A 50 6.07 -2.68 -28.57
CA LEU A 50 5.00 -1.80 -28.06
C LEU A 50 4.60 -2.07 -26.59
N MET A 51 5.34 -2.93 -25.89
CA MET A 51 5.25 -3.10 -24.44
C MET A 51 6.58 -2.77 -23.76
N THR A 52 7.52 -2.13 -24.46
CA THR A 52 8.84 -1.75 -23.94
C THR A 52 9.37 -0.48 -24.63
N ASP A 53 8.49 0.36 -25.17
CA ASP A 53 8.87 1.58 -25.90
C ASP A 53 8.84 2.85 -25.02
N GLY A 54 8.52 2.70 -23.73
CA GLY A 54 8.48 3.80 -22.75
C GLY A 54 7.35 4.79 -23.00
N GLN A 55 6.35 4.41 -23.81
CA GLN A 55 5.16 5.17 -24.12
C GLN A 55 3.91 4.40 -23.69
N TYR A 56 3.45 4.64 -22.45
CA TYR A 56 2.17 4.15 -21.90
C TYR A 56 0.92 4.56 -22.73
N THR A 57 1.09 5.40 -23.75
CA THR A 57 0.08 5.78 -24.76
C THR A 57 -0.10 4.71 -25.85
N THR A 58 0.89 3.82 -26.05
CA THR A 58 0.85 2.67 -26.96
C THR A 58 0.56 1.37 -26.19
N ASN A 59 0.33 0.26 -26.88
CA ASN A 59 0.29 -1.06 -26.27
C ASN A 59 0.54 -2.18 -27.29
N TRP A 60 1.19 -3.23 -26.84
CA TRP A 60 1.11 -4.54 -27.46
C TRP A 60 -0.19 -5.24 -27.03
N SER A 61 -0.81 -6.00 -27.95
CA SER A 61 -1.91 -6.90 -27.61
C SER A 61 -1.92 -8.13 -28.51
N SER A 62 -2.22 -9.30 -27.94
CA SER A 62 -2.48 -10.53 -28.71
C SER A 62 -3.78 -10.41 -29.52
N GLU A 63 -3.99 -11.33 -30.47
CA GLU A 63 -5.34 -11.68 -30.90
C GLU A 63 -6.17 -12.25 -29.73
N ALA A 64 -7.49 -12.28 -29.86
CA ALA A 64 -8.37 -12.90 -28.87
C ALA A 64 -8.26 -14.44 -28.91
N VAL A 65 -7.49 -15.02 -28.00
CA VAL A 65 -7.20 -16.46 -27.93
C VAL A 65 -7.40 -17.00 -26.51
N LYS A 66 -7.37 -18.33 -26.37
CA LYS A 66 -7.29 -18.97 -25.05
C LYS A 66 -5.85 -18.94 -24.56
N GLN A 67 -5.64 -18.66 -23.28
CA GLN A 67 -4.32 -18.71 -22.64
C GLN A 67 -3.23 -17.91 -23.38
N ALA A 68 -3.56 -16.68 -23.78
CA ALA A 68 -2.60 -15.74 -24.36
C ALA A 68 -1.41 -15.52 -23.41
N TYR A 69 -0.22 -15.29 -23.97
CA TYR A 69 1.02 -15.17 -23.20
C TYR A 69 2.06 -14.23 -23.81
N VAL A 70 2.97 -13.78 -22.96
CA VAL A 70 4.27 -13.19 -23.29
C VAL A 70 5.34 -13.97 -22.53
N ILE A 71 6.22 -14.68 -23.24
CA ILE A 71 7.46 -15.25 -22.69
C ILE A 71 8.55 -14.18 -22.77
N VAL A 72 9.32 -14.07 -21.69
CA VAL A 72 10.48 -13.17 -21.56
C VAL A 72 11.73 -14.02 -21.34
N ASP A 73 12.73 -13.79 -22.18
CA ASP A 73 14.04 -14.44 -22.16
C ASP A 73 15.11 -13.39 -21.82
N THR A 74 15.78 -13.53 -20.67
CA THR A 74 16.87 -12.64 -20.25
C THR A 74 18.18 -13.05 -20.90
N PRO A 75 19.13 -12.13 -21.16
CA PRO A 75 20.42 -12.50 -21.73
C PRO A 75 21.31 -13.23 -20.72
N ALA A 76 22.27 -13.99 -21.24
CA ALA A 76 23.16 -14.80 -20.41
C ALA A 76 23.96 -13.96 -19.40
N GLY A 77 23.84 -14.30 -18.11
CA GLY A 77 24.52 -13.61 -17.01
C GLY A 77 23.75 -12.45 -16.39
N LEU A 78 22.54 -12.12 -16.88
CA LEU A 78 21.72 -11.01 -16.41
C LEU A 78 20.30 -11.48 -15.99
N PRO A 79 20.17 -12.30 -14.94
CA PRO A 79 18.88 -12.84 -14.51
C PRO A 79 17.96 -11.77 -13.92
N CYS A 80 16.65 -11.96 -14.10
CA CYS A 80 15.61 -11.06 -13.64
C CYS A 80 15.18 -11.35 -12.18
N TYR A 81 15.07 -10.29 -11.39
CA TYR A 81 14.65 -10.29 -9.97
C TYR A 81 13.34 -9.54 -9.72
N GLY A 82 12.71 -9.00 -10.76
CA GLY A 82 11.35 -8.47 -10.66
C GLY A 82 10.82 -7.99 -11.99
N VAL A 83 9.51 -8.12 -12.17
CA VAL A 83 8.80 -7.60 -13.35
C VAL A 83 7.76 -6.60 -12.91
N TYR A 84 7.71 -5.44 -13.56
CA TYR A 84 6.63 -4.47 -13.44
C TYR A 84 5.82 -4.48 -14.74
N ILE A 85 4.50 -4.63 -14.60
CA ILE A 85 3.55 -4.86 -15.68
C ILE A 85 2.50 -3.75 -15.64
N CYS A 86 2.40 -2.98 -16.71
CA CYS A 86 1.32 -2.02 -16.92
C CYS A 86 0.35 -2.58 -17.96
N PHE A 87 -0.75 -3.17 -17.51
CA PHE A 87 -1.80 -3.70 -18.38
C PHE A 87 -2.59 -2.58 -19.07
N ALA A 88 -2.80 -2.70 -20.38
CA ALA A 88 -3.82 -1.91 -21.07
C ALA A 88 -5.22 -2.45 -20.76
N LYS A 89 -5.32 -3.79 -20.67
CA LYS A 89 -6.53 -4.54 -20.37
C LYS A 89 -6.18 -5.68 -19.43
N LEU A 90 -6.85 -5.77 -18.29
CA LEU A 90 -6.69 -6.88 -17.36
C LEU A 90 -7.25 -8.17 -17.99
N PRO A 91 -6.51 -9.29 -17.92
CA PRO A 91 -7.06 -10.60 -18.22
C PRO A 91 -8.02 -11.08 -17.12
N THR A 92 -8.97 -11.95 -17.44
CA THR A 92 -9.91 -12.51 -16.45
C THR A 92 -9.23 -13.34 -15.35
N GLN A 93 -8.14 -14.03 -15.70
CA GLN A 93 -7.23 -14.73 -14.79
C GLN A 93 -5.84 -14.76 -15.43
N TRP A 94 -4.79 -14.48 -14.67
CA TRP A 94 -3.41 -14.48 -15.16
C TRP A 94 -2.40 -14.83 -14.07
N GLU A 95 -1.23 -15.28 -14.48
CA GLU A 95 -0.09 -15.58 -13.61
C GLU A 95 1.23 -15.20 -14.28
N VAL A 96 2.25 -14.90 -13.47
CA VAL A 96 3.65 -15.04 -13.87
C VAL A 96 4.10 -16.47 -13.55
N GLN A 97 4.73 -17.12 -14.52
CA GLN A 97 5.17 -18.51 -14.42
C GLN A 97 6.64 -18.65 -14.86
N THR A 98 7.40 -19.52 -14.19
CA THR A 98 8.76 -19.92 -14.61
C THR A 98 8.82 -21.42 -14.92
N ILE A 99 9.95 -21.91 -15.42
CA ILE A 99 10.13 -23.34 -15.73
C ILE A 99 10.76 -24.06 -14.54
N VAL A 100 10.01 -24.97 -13.92
CA VAL A 100 10.48 -25.89 -12.89
C VAL A 100 10.30 -27.32 -13.40
N GLY A 101 11.37 -28.11 -13.43
CA GLY A 101 11.31 -29.51 -13.92
C GLY A 101 10.82 -29.66 -15.36
N GLY A 102 11.04 -28.65 -16.22
CA GLY A 102 10.56 -28.64 -17.60
C GLY A 102 9.08 -28.28 -17.77
N LYS A 103 8.41 -27.80 -16.71
CA LYS A 103 7.01 -27.37 -16.74
C LYS A 103 6.85 -25.92 -16.28
N TRP A 104 5.95 -25.19 -16.92
CA TRP A 104 5.50 -23.89 -16.44
C TRP A 104 4.82 -24.04 -15.08
N THR A 105 5.31 -23.29 -14.10
CA THR A 105 4.86 -23.31 -12.70
C THR A 105 4.68 -21.86 -12.25
N SER A 106 3.55 -21.57 -11.60
CA SER A 106 3.23 -20.24 -11.06
C SER A 106 4.29 -19.78 -10.06
N VAL A 107 4.72 -18.53 -10.18
CA VAL A 107 5.55 -17.81 -9.20
C VAL A 107 4.80 -16.64 -8.56
N GLY A 108 3.59 -16.35 -9.02
CA GLY A 108 2.70 -15.35 -8.44
C GLY A 108 1.74 -14.71 -9.44
N SER A 109 0.69 -14.13 -8.89
CA SER A 109 -0.27 -13.21 -9.50
C SER A 109 -0.61 -12.15 -8.45
N THR A 110 -1.45 -11.17 -8.79
CA THR A 110 -2.21 -10.42 -7.78
C THR A 110 -3.63 -10.98 -7.73
N ASP A 111 -4.19 -11.12 -6.53
CA ASP A 111 -5.62 -11.43 -6.36
C ASP A 111 -6.50 -10.20 -6.63
N ASP A 112 -5.89 -9.01 -6.68
CA ASP A 112 -6.54 -7.74 -6.97
C ASP A 112 -6.44 -7.33 -8.46
N ASP A 113 -7.49 -6.65 -8.95
CA ASP A 113 -7.61 -6.07 -10.30
C ASP A 113 -6.74 -4.81 -10.52
N TYR A 114 -5.44 -4.91 -10.25
CA TYR A 114 -4.48 -3.81 -10.44
C TYR A 114 -3.96 -3.76 -11.88
N TYR A 115 -4.13 -2.62 -12.54
CA TYR A 115 -3.61 -2.41 -13.88
C TYR A 115 -2.08 -2.21 -13.91
N HIS A 116 -1.48 -1.73 -12.82
CA HIS A 116 -0.04 -1.58 -12.67
C HIS A 116 0.45 -2.50 -11.53
N VAL A 117 1.28 -3.50 -11.84
CA VAL A 117 1.64 -4.58 -10.91
C VAL A 117 3.14 -4.85 -10.93
N TYR A 118 3.79 -4.82 -9.76
CA TYR A 118 5.14 -5.34 -9.58
C TYR A 118 5.11 -6.71 -8.90
N LEU A 119 5.80 -7.69 -9.48
CA LEU A 119 6.02 -9.01 -8.89
C LEU A 119 7.54 -9.27 -8.73
N PRO A 120 8.02 -9.60 -7.52
CA PRO A 120 9.40 -9.99 -7.32
C PRO A 120 9.68 -11.36 -7.95
N LEU A 121 10.89 -11.53 -8.49
CA LEU A 121 11.38 -12.77 -9.06
C LEU A 121 12.70 -13.14 -8.39
N TYR A 122 13.08 -14.42 -8.46
CA TYR A 122 14.23 -14.95 -7.70
C TYR A 122 15.39 -15.36 -8.60
N GLY A 123 15.83 -14.43 -9.45
CA GLY A 123 16.96 -14.63 -10.37
C GLY A 123 16.64 -15.57 -11.54
N VAL A 124 15.48 -15.39 -12.17
CA VAL A 124 15.03 -16.23 -13.29
C VAL A 124 15.62 -15.76 -14.62
N THR A 125 15.98 -16.70 -15.49
CA THR A 125 16.48 -16.38 -16.86
C THR A 125 15.41 -16.51 -17.95
N GLN A 126 14.30 -17.18 -17.64
CA GLN A 126 13.13 -17.27 -18.50
C GLN A 126 11.86 -17.32 -17.62
N PHE A 127 10.85 -16.56 -18.00
CA PHE A 127 9.52 -16.59 -17.40
C PHE A 127 8.46 -16.24 -18.45
N ARG A 128 7.18 -16.37 -18.09
CA ARG A 128 6.07 -15.89 -18.91
C ARG A 128 5.01 -15.21 -18.07
N ILE A 129 4.39 -14.19 -18.63
CA ILE A 129 3.09 -13.67 -18.20
C ILE A 129 2.05 -14.43 -19.04
N ALA A 130 1.15 -15.17 -18.39
CA ALA A 130 0.19 -16.04 -19.06
C ALA A 130 -1.22 -15.83 -18.52
N VAL A 131 -2.18 -15.71 -19.43
CA VAL A 131 -3.61 -15.83 -19.12
C VAL A 131 -3.89 -17.29 -18.75
N THR A 132 -4.53 -17.53 -17.61
CA THR A 132 -4.78 -18.88 -17.08
C THR A 132 -6.22 -19.35 -17.29
N ASP A 133 -7.14 -18.44 -17.62
CA ASP A 133 -8.53 -18.79 -17.98
C ASP A 133 -8.58 -19.56 -19.31
N GLU A 134 -8.88 -20.87 -19.20
CA GLU A 134 -8.98 -21.78 -20.35
C GLU A 134 -10.34 -21.71 -21.08
N LYS A 135 -11.31 -20.97 -20.54
CA LYS A 135 -12.69 -20.93 -21.03
C LYS A 135 -12.93 -19.72 -21.92
N VAL A 136 -12.37 -18.56 -21.55
CA VAL A 136 -12.60 -17.29 -22.22
C VAL A 136 -11.59 -17.04 -23.35
N LEU A 137 -12.08 -16.67 -24.53
CA LEU A 137 -11.26 -16.08 -25.60
C LEU A 137 -11.06 -14.59 -25.27
N GLN A 138 -9.80 -14.18 -25.09
CA GLN A 138 -9.47 -12.80 -24.73
C GLN A 138 -8.12 -12.37 -25.27
N GLU A 139 -7.91 -11.06 -25.34
CA GLU A 139 -6.63 -10.44 -25.64
C GLU A 139 -5.85 -10.29 -24.33
N LEU A 140 -4.57 -10.63 -24.33
CA LEU A 140 -3.61 -10.08 -23.37
C LEU A 140 -3.11 -8.76 -23.95
N ALA A 141 -3.28 -7.64 -23.24
CA ALA A 141 -2.84 -6.32 -23.70
C ALA A 141 -2.07 -5.56 -22.63
N ILE A 142 -0.87 -5.11 -22.99
CA ILE A 142 0.14 -4.55 -22.08
C ILE A 142 0.65 -3.23 -22.68
N ASN A 143 0.57 -2.15 -21.91
CA ASN A 143 1.17 -0.86 -22.22
C ASN A 143 2.69 -0.92 -22.04
N GLU A 144 3.17 -1.41 -20.90
CA GLU A 144 4.60 -1.50 -20.58
C GLU A 144 4.95 -2.74 -19.77
N LEU A 145 6.18 -3.22 -19.97
CA LEU A 145 6.90 -4.19 -19.16
C LEU A 145 8.25 -3.58 -18.80
N TYR A 146 8.62 -3.70 -17.53
CA TYR A 146 9.97 -3.42 -17.07
C TYR A 146 10.51 -4.64 -16.32
N MET A 147 11.69 -5.09 -16.70
CA MET A 147 12.41 -6.17 -16.02
C MET A 147 13.58 -5.58 -15.23
N PHE A 148 13.74 -6.02 -14.00
CA PHE A 148 14.75 -5.51 -13.08
C PHE A 148 15.77 -6.60 -12.73
N GLY A 149 17.05 -6.25 -12.80
CA GLY A 149 18.14 -7.03 -12.25
C GLY A 149 18.15 -7.02 -10.71
N ASN A 150 19.24 -7.48 -10.11
CA ASN A 150 19.38 -7.46 -8.65
C ASN A 150 19.57 -6.03 -8.12
N GLY A 151 18.79 -5.62 -7.11
CA GLY A 151 18.92 -4.31 -6.45
C GLY A 151 17.66 -3.91 -5.68
N SER A 152 17.58 -2.63 -5.30
CA SER A 152 16.38 -2.05 -4.69
C SER A 152 15.30 -1.81 -5.76
N VAL A 153 14.03 -2.11 -5.48
CA VAL A 153 12.94 -1.77 -6.42
C VAL A 153 12.88 -0.24 -6.59
N PRO A 154 13.03 0.32 -7.81
CA PRO A 154 13.05 1.77 -8.02
C PRO A 154 11.79 2.46 -7.48
N SER A 155 11.92 3.67 -6.95
CA SER A 155 10.83 4.35 -6.23
C SER A 155 9.60 4.68 -7.09
N TRP A 156 9.76 4.73 -8.41
CA TRP A 156 8.69 4.97 -9.38
C TRP A 156 7.88 3.70 -9.72
N VAL A 157 8.39 2.52 -9.40
CA VAL A 157 7.71 1.24 -9.64
C VAL A 157 6.58 1.06 -8.61
N GLN A 158 5.37 0.91 -9.12
CA GLN A 158 4.16 0.92 -8.30
C GLN A 158 3.96 -0.43 -7.61
N ARG A 159 3.75 -0.37 -6.30
CA ARG A 159 3.51 -1.48 -5.38
C ARG A 159 2.34 -1.10 -4.51
N TRP A 160 1.14 -1.30 -5.06
CA TRP A 160 -0.11 -0.87 -4.47
C TRP A 160 -0.53 -1.77 -3.30
N ASN A 161 -1.04 -1.14 -2.24
CA ASN A 161 -1.85 -1.81 -1.22
C ASN A 161 -3.31 -1.91 -1.72
N PRO A 162 -4.09 -2.87 -1.20
CA PRO A 162 -5.54 -2.88 -1.36
C PRO A 162 -6.20 -1.58 -0.94
N THR A 163 -7.24 -1.18 -1.68
CA THR A 163 -8.13 -0.08 -1.29
C THR A 163 -8.63 -0.28 0.15
N PRO A 164 -8.61 0.75 1.02
CA PRO A 164 -9.07 0.63 2.39
C PRO A 164 -10.50 0.09 2.48
N GLN A 165 -10.74 -0.86 3.38
CA GLN A 165 -12.09 -1.42 3.62
C GLN A 165 -13.04 -0.44 4.31
N TYR A 166 -12.51 0.66 4.85
CA TYR A 166 -13.25 1.82 5.36
C TYR A 166 -12.43 3.08 5.09
N ALA A 167 -13.09 4.23 5.02
CA ALA A 167 -12.45 5.52 4.73
C ALA A 167 -12.77 6.59 5.78
N ASP A 168 -11.76 7.35 6.15
CA ASP A 168 -11.93 8.63 6.84
C ASP A 168 -12.44 9.68 5.83
N LEU A 169 -11.82 9.73 4.64
CA LEU A 169 -12.24 10.58 3.53
C LEU A 169 -12.34 9.79 2.22
N MET A 170 -13.38 10.08 1.43
CA MET A 170 -13.46 9.69 0.02
C MET A 170 -13.44 10.92 -0.87
N PHE A 171 -12.55 10.94 -1.87
CA PHE A 171 -12.56 11.94 -2.94
C PHE A 171 -13.25 11.30 -4.15
N LEU A 172 -14.42 11.80 -4.51
CA LEU A 172 -15.22 11.28 -5.63
C LEU A 172 -15.13 12.24 -6.82
N VAL A 173 -14.49 11.78 -7.89
CA VAL A 173 -14.21 12.60 -9.08
C VAL A 173 -14.73 11.96 -10.36
N ALA A 174 -14.90 12.76 -11.42
CA ALA A 174 -15.44 12.26 -12.68
C ALA A 174 -14.38 11.59 -13.58
N HIS A 175 -13.21 12.21 -13.78
CA HIS A 175 -12.19 11.79 -14.76
C HIS A 175 -10.75 11.83 -14.20
N PRO A 176 -9.77 11.23 -14.92
CA PRO A 176 -8.34 11.22 -14.57
C PRO A 176 -7.61 12.56 -14.75
N ASP A 177 -7.64 13.43 -13.74
CA ASP A 177 -7.00 14.75 -13.60
C ASP A 177 -7.74 15.61 -12.56
N ASP A 178 -9.06 15.42 -12.46
CA ASP A 178 -9.97 16.10 -11.54
C ASP A 178 -9.55 16.01 -10.07
N GLU A 179 -8.96 14.88 -9.67
CA GLU A 179 -8.47 14.62 -8.31
C GLU A 179 -7.27 15.50 -7.94
N LEU A 180 -6.60 16.09 -8.93
CA LEU A 180 -5.50 17.02 -8.74
C LEU A 180 -6.01 18.44 -8.94
N LEU A 181 -6.66 18.69 -10.08
CA LEU A 181 -7.13 20.02 -10.47
C LEU A 181 -8.09 20.64 -9.46
N PHE A 182 -9.06 19.87 -8.94
CA PHE A 182 -10.17 20.39 -8.14
C PHE A 182 -10.16 19.95 -6.67
N MET A 183 -9.52 18.83 -6.34
CA MET A 183 -9.29 18.45 -4.94
C MET A 183 -7.96 19.02 -4.38
N GLY A 184 -7.11 19.59 -5.25
CA GLY A 184 -5.91 20.35 -4.89
C GLY A 184 -4.92 19.55 -4.05
N GLY A 185 -4.39 20.19 -2.99
CA GLY A 185 -3.47 19.55 -2.05
C GLY A 185 -4.12 18.58 -1.05
N ALA A 186 -5.44 18.37 -1.10
CA ALA A 186 -6.14 17.61 -0.06
C ALA A 186 -5.68 16.14 0.01
N ILE A 187 -5.60 15.44 -1.12
CA ILE A 187 -5.27 14.00 -1.15
C ILE A 187 -3.92 13.71 -0.49
N PRO A 188 -2.78 14.33 -0.86
CA PRO A 188 -1.50 14.04 -0.20
C PRO A 188 -1.48 14.55 1.26
N THR A 189 -2.20 15.63 1.59
CA THR A 189 -2.32 16.11 2.97
C THR A 189 -2.98 15.07 3.89
N TYR A 190 -4.12 14.49 3.49
CA TYR A 190 -4.82 13.51 4.33
C TYR A 190 -4.23 12.10 4.21
N ALA A 191 -3.96 11.61 3.00
CA ALA A 191 -3.52 10.23 2.77
C ALA A 191 -2.07 9.98 3.17
N VAL A 192 -1.18 10.97 3.00
CA VAL A 192 0.28 10.77 3.12
C VAL A 192 0.82 11.43 4.39
N GLU A 193 0.53 12.72 4.61
CA GLU A 193 1.02 13.42 5.82
C GLU A 193 0.26 12.99 7.08
N GLN A 194 -1.08 13.00 7.05
CA GLN A 194 -1.89 12.58 8.19
C GLN A 194 -2.13 11.06 8.26
N GLN A 195 -1.71 10.29 7.25
CA GLN A 195 -1.88 8.82 7.16
C GLN A 195 -3.34 8.34 7.34
N ARG A 196 -4.33 9.17 6.97
CA ARG A 196 -5.75 8.84 7.02
C ARG A 196 -6.10 7.75 6.01
N LYS A 197 -7.17 7.00 6.27
CA LYS A 197 -7.74 6.07 5.29
C LYS A 197 -8.49 6.86 4.22
N VAL A 198 -7.80 7.10 3.10
CA VAL A 198 -8.34 7.84 1.96
C VAL A 198 -8.69 6.88 0.83
N VAL A 199 -9.89 7.03 0.28
CA VAL A 199 -10.30 6.36 -0.97
C VAL A 199 -10.46 7.42 -2.06
N VAL A 200 -9.63 7.35 -3.09
CA VAL A 200 -9.85 8.14 -4.32
C VAL A 200 -10.70 7.28 -5.26
N ALA A 201 -11.88 7.78 -5.60
CA ALA A 201 -12.88 7.10 -6.41
C ALA A 201 -13.20 7.90 -7.68
N TYR A 202 -13.09 7.24 -8.82
CA TYR A 202 -13.35 7.83 -10.14
C TYR A 202 -14.64 7.25 -10.71
N MET A 203 -15.50 8.09 -11.29
CA MET A 203 -16.61 7.62 -12.12
C MET A 203 -16.09 6.95 -13.41
N CYS A 204 -14.98 7.45 -13.97
CA CYS A 204 -14.48 7.04 -15.27
C CYS A 204 -12.94 7.09 -15.33
N HIS A 205 -12.32 6.17 -16.08
CA HIS A 205 -10.88 6.21 -16.41
C HIS A 205 -10.56 6.76 -17.81
N SER A 206 -11.57 7.18 -18.57
CA SER A 206 -11.54 7.62 -19.97
C SER A 206 -11.06 6.59 -20.99
N ASN A 207 -9.82 6.13 -20.88
CA ASN A 207 -9.17 5.17 -21.77
C ASN A 207 -7.98 4.52 -21.04
N THR A 208 -7.23 3.66 -21.71
CA THR A 208 -6.07 2.95 -21.11
C THR A 208 -4.95 3.91 -20.71
N THR A 209 -4.67 4.90 -21.56
CA THR A 209 -3.64 5.91 -21.35
C THR A 209 -3.93 6.74 -20.11
N ARG A 210 -5.12 7.34 -20.00
CA ARG A 210 -5.53 8.15 -18.84
C ARG A 210 -5.63 7.34 -17.54
N ARG A 211 -5.87 6.02 -17.62
CA ARG A 211 -5.76 5.12 -16.46
C ARG A 211 -4.31 4.98 -15.97
N SER A 212 -3.34 4.94 -16.87
CA SER A 212 -1.92 4.98 -16.48
C SER A 212 -1.56 6.35 -15.88
N GLU A 213 -2.10 7.44 -16.43
CA GLU A 213 -1.83 8.81 -15.94
C GLU A 213 -2.29 9.02 -14.49
N LEU A 214 -3.54 8.66 -14.12
CA LEU A 214 -3.98 8.77 -12.71
C LEU A 214 -3.16 7.89 -11.77
N LEU A 215 -2.84 6.65 -12.16
CA LEU A 215 -2.04 5.76 -11.31
C LEU A 215 -0.63 6.33 -11.09
N ASN A 216 -0.03 6.90 -12.14
CA ASN A 216 1.25 7.60 -12.06
C ASN A 216 1.15 8.86 -11.17
N GLY A 217 0.10 9.67 -11.33
CA GLY A 217 -0.15 10.89 -10.54
C GLY A 217 -0.31 10.59 -9.05
N LEU A 218 -1.25 9.70 -8.69
CA LEU A 218 -1.48 9.22 -7.33
C LEU A 218 -0.18 8.70 -6.68
N TRP A 219 0.56 7.86 -7.41
CA TRP A 219 1.81 7.28 -6.89
C TRP A 219 2.90 8.36 -6.66
N ALA A 220 3.03 9.32 -7.57
CA ALA A 220 4.03 10.38 -7.46
C ALA A 220 3.80 11.30 -6.25
N MET A 221 2.54 11.64 -5.95
CA MET A 221 2.21 12.42 -4.74
C MET A 221 2.20 11.60 -3.43
N GLY A 222 2.59 10.33 -3.47
CA GLY A 222 2.83 9.51 -2.28
C GLY A 222 1.70 8.54 -1.91
N VAL A 223 0.58 8.50 -2.64
CA VAL A 223 -0.51 7.56 -2.37
C VAL A 223 -0.05 6.13 -2.67
N ARG A 224 -0.35 5.20 -1.76
CA ARG A 224 0.05 3.77 -1.87
C ARG A 224 -1.12 2.81 -1.89
N ASP A 225 -2.32 3.27 -1.54
CA ASP A 225 -3.53 2.45 -1.58
C ASP A 225 -4.20 2.60 -2.96
N TYR A 226 -4.66 1.50 -3.55
CA TYR A 226 -5.16 1.50 -4.94
C TYR A 226 -6.50 2.27 -5.06
N PRO A 227 -6.68 3.12 -6.09
CA PRO A 227 -7.93 3.85 -6.30
C PRO A 227 -9.07 2.95 -6.76
N VAL A 228 -10.30 3.42 -6.56
CA VAL A 228 -11.50 2.75 -7.09
C VAL A 228 -11.85 3.38 -8.43
N ILE A 229 -11.80 2.59 -9.50
CA ILE A 229 -11.90 3.09 -10.87
C ILE A 229 -13.21 2.60 -11.51
N GLY A 230 -14.14 3.51 -11.78
CA GLY A 230 -15.41 3.23 -12.46
C GLY A 230 -15.27 3.04 -13.98
N ASP A 231 -16.19 2.24 -14.53
CA ASP A 231 -16.30 1.88 -15.95
C ASP A 231 -17.43 2.67 -16.66
N PHE A 232 -17.71 3.90 -16.22
CA PHE A 232 -18.60 4.80 -16.96
C PHE A 232 -17.87 5.41 -18.16
N TRP A 233 -18.59 5.80 -19.21
CA TRP A 233 -17.99 6.30 -20.44
C TRP A 233 -17.64 7.81 -20.37
N ASP A 234 -16.41 8.19 -20.72
CA ASP A 234 -15.96 9.60 -20.75
C ASP A 234 -16.64 10.39 -21.88
N SER A 235 -17.15 11.57 -21.54
CA SER A 235 -17.83 12.41 -22.51
C SER A 235 -17.90 13.86 -22.06
N TYR A 236 -17.31 14.73 -22.87
CA TYR A 236 -17.59 16.16 -22.79
C TYR A 236 -19.06 16.49 -23.09
N THR A 237 -19.69 17.21 -22.16
CA THR A 237 -20.95 17.94 -22.34
C THR A 237 -21.07 19.00 -21.25
N THR A 238 -21.81 20.09 -21.47
CA THR A 238 -22.18 21.05 -20.41
C THR A 238 -23.62 20.87 -19.92
N SER A 239 -24.36 19.91 -20.49
CA SER A 239 -25.76 19.66 -20.16
C SER A 239 -25.91 18.49 -19.20
N LEU A 240 -26.33 18.77 -17.96
CA LEU A 240 -26.65 17.75 -16.95
C LEU A 240 -27.68 16.72 -17.47
N LYS A 241 -28.66 17.14 -18.28
CA LYS A 241 -29.62 16.24 -18.93
C LYS A 241 -28.94 15.25 -19.89
N VAL A 242 -27.89 15.67 -20.59
CA VAL A 242 -27.11 14.78 -21.48
C VAL A 242 -26.21 13.86 -20.66
N ALA A 243 -25.57 14.36 -19.61
CA ALA A 243 -24.76 13.57 -18.68
C ALA A 243 -25.59 12.42 -18.06
N ARG A 244 -26.75 12.75 -17.45
CA ARG A 244 -27.68 11.79 -16.86
C ARG A 244 -28.11 10.68 -17.83
N LYS A 245 -28.25 11.00 -19.12
CA LYS A 245 -28.54 10.01 -20.18
C LYS A 245 -27.32 9.14 -20.50
N LYS A 246 -26.12 9.72 -20.60
CA LYS A 246 -24.90 9.01 -21.01
C LYS A 246 -24.37 8.04 -19.94
N TRP A 247 -24.49 8.39 -18.67
CA TRP A 247 -24.10 7.51 -17.56
C TRP A 247 -25.26 6.68 -17.00
N GLU A 248 -26.46 6.79 -17.59
CA GLU A 248 -27.69 6.16 -17.10
C GLU A 248 -27.91 6.43 -15.60
N GLN A 249 -28.33 7.64 -15.22
CA GLN A 249 -28.31 8.17 -13.84
C GLN A 249 -28.57 7.15 -12.71
N ASN A 250 -29.55 6.25 -12.84
CA ASN A 250 -29.83 5.24 -11.82
C ASN A 250 -28.69 4.22 -11.62
N LYS A 251 -27.98 3.83 -12.68
CA LYS A 251 -26.78 2.99 -12.65
C LYS A 251 -25.61 3.74 -12.01
N ALA A 252 -25.43 5.01 -12.37
CA ALA A 252 -24.41 5.87 -11.78
C ALA A 252 -24.67 6.11 -10.27
N LEU A 253 -25.94 6.29 -9.87
CA LEU A 253 -26.31 6.40 -8.46
C LEU A 253 -26.14 5.08 -7.70
N ALA A 254 -26.47 3.94 -8.30
CA ALA A 254 -26.22 2.62 -7.71
C ALA A 254 -24.74 2.43 -7.38
N TYR A 255 -23.85 2.82 -8.30
CA TYR A 255 -22.40 2.78 -8.10
C TYR A 255 -21.96 3.66 -6.93
N VAL A 256 -22.36 4.94 -6.87
CA VAL A 256 -21.94 5.84 -5.78
C VAL A 256 -22.52 5.40 -4.42
N VAL A 257 -23.77 4.90 -4.38
CA VAL A 257 -24.34 4.31 -3.16
C VAL A 257 -23.57 3.06 -2.72
N GLU A 258 -23.13 2.22 -3.66
CA GLU A 258 -22.28 1.08 -3.35
C GLU A 258 -20.93 1.53 -2.77
N LEU A 259 -20.27 2.53 -3.37
CA LEU A 259 -19.03 3.09 -2.83
C LEU A 259 -19.20 3.55 -1.39
N TYR A 260 -20.29 4.26 -1.08
CA TYR A 260 -20.55 4.78 0.27
C TYR A 260 -20.80 3.64 1.26
N ARG A 261 -21.58 2.61 0.90
CA ARG A 261 -21.85 1.48 1.80
C ARG A 261 -20.66 0.54 1.97
N LYS A 262 -19.91 0.28 0.90
CA LYS A 262 -18.74 -0.61 0.87
C LYS A 262 -17.56 -0.01 1.64
N TYR A 263 -17.19 1.23 1.34
CA TYR A 263 -16.01 1.89 1.90
C TYR A 263 -16.32 2.81 3.08
N ARG A 264 -17.59 2.92 3.50
CA ARG A 264 -18.04 3.59 4.73
C ARG A 264 -17.33 4.92 5.01
N PRO A 265 -17.28 5.88 4.05
CA PRO A 265 -16.55 7.12 4.23
C PRO A 265 -17.22 8.00 5.29
N LYS A 266 -16.45 8.48 6.26
CA LYS A 266 -16.95 9.48 7.23
C LYS A 266 -17.21 10.81 6.52
N VAL A 267 -16.27 11.24 5.68
CA VAL A 267 -16.40 12.45 4.85
C VAL A 267 -16.30 12.09 3.38
N VAL A 268 -17.10 12.74 2.53
CA VAL A 268 -16.91 12.74 1.08
C VAL A 268 -16.65 14.16 0.59
N VAL A 269 -15.69 14.29 -0.34
CA VAL A 269 -15.39 15.52 -1.08
C VAL A 269 -15.62 15.24 -2.57
N THR A 270 -16.31 16.16 -3.26
CA THR A 270 -16.69 16.02 -4.68
C THR A 270 -16.60 17.37 -5.41
N HIS A 271 -16.82 17.33 -6.73
CA HIS A 271 -17.01 18.47 -7.61
C HIS A 271 -18.04 19.52 -7.15
N ASP A 272 -17.92 20.71 -7.73
CA ASP A 272 -18.93 21.76 -7.73
C ASP A 272 -20.26 21.29 -8.40
N PHE A 273 -21.39 21.77 -7.87
CA PHE A 273 -22.72 21.55 -8.47
C PHE A 273 -22.91 22.30 -9.79
N ASP A 274 -22.18 23.40 -10.02
CA ASP A 274 -22.05 24.03 -11.33
C ASP A 274 -20.89 23.48 -12.17
N GLY A 275 -20.23 22.42 -11.71
CA GLY A 275 -19.26 21.63 -12.46
C GLY A 275 -18.10 22.47 -12.98
N GLU A 276 -17.63 23.40 -12.15
CA GLU A 276 -16.47 24.25 -12.35
C GLU A 276 -16.58 25.07 -13.66
N TYR A 277 -16.02 24.57 -14.76
CA TYR A 277 -16.16 25.17 -16.10
C TYR A 277 -17.49 24.81 -16.80
N GLY A 278 -18.52 24.46 -16.03
CA GLY A 278 -19.84 24.10 -16.51
C GLY A 278 -19.99 22.65 -16.97
N HIS A 279 -19.06 21.76 -16.63
CA HIS A 279 -19.01 20.40 -17.18
C HIS A 279 -20.10 19.48 -16.61
N GLY A 280 -20.92 18.93 -17.48
CA GLY A 280 -22.10 18.14 -17.13
C GLY A 280 -21.81 16.84 -16.40
N MET A 281 -20.62 16.24 -16.57
CA MET A 281 -20.21 15.08 -15.78
C MET A 281 -19.78 15.46 -14.36
N HIS A 282 -19.15 16.62 -14.18
CA HIS A 282 -18.82 17.16 -12.84
C HIS A 282 -20.09 17.50 -12.06
N LYS A 283 -21.02 18.23 -12.69
CA LYS A 283 -22.38 18.49 -12.18
C LYS A 283 -23.09 17.21 -11.76
N LEU A 284 -23.00 16.16 -12.59
CA LEU A 284 -23.64 14.88 -12.30
C LEU A 284 -22.95 14.16 -11.15
N THR A 285 -21.62 14.16 -11.06
CA THR A 285 -20.88 13.55 -9.93
C THR A 285 -21.26 14.21 -8.60
N ALA A 286 -21.31 15.56 -8.55
CA ALA A 286 -21.78 16.30 -7.37
C ALA A 286 -23.24 15.97 -6.99
N GLU A 287 -24.13 15.95 -7.97
CA GLU A 287 -25.53 15.58 -7.80
C GLU A 287 -25.72 14.12 -7.33
N LEU A 288 -24.89 13.19 -7.80
CA LEU A 288 -24.91 11.79 -7.40
C LEU A 288 -24.35 11.60 -5.99
N ALA A 289 -23.31 12.33 -5.61
CA ALA A 289 -22.76 12.34 -4.25
C ALA A 289 -23.84 12.78 -3.23
N GLN A 290 -24.55 13.87 -3.53
CA GLN A 290 -25.64 14.35 -2.68
C GLN A 290 -26.82 13.37 -2.59
N GLN A 291 -27.20 12.73 -3.71
CA GLN A 291 -28.23 11.68 -3.68
C GLN A 291 -27.77 10.44 -2.90
N ALA A 292 -26.50 10.04 -3.03
CA ALA A 292 -25.94 8.90 -2.33
C ALA A 292 -25.78 9.15 -0.82
N TYR A 293 -25.53 10.38 -0.39
CA TYR A 293 -25.49 10.76 1.03
C TYR A 293 -26.77 10.36 1.76
N VAL A 294 -27.93 10.54 1.12
CA VAL A 294 -29.23 10.10 1.63
C VAL A 294 -29.47 8.62 1.35
N LYS A 295 -29.18 8.14 0.14
CA LYS A 295 -29.56 6.79 -0.32
C LYS A 295 -28.68 5.66 0.21
N ALA A 296 -27.49 5.94 0.73
CA ALA A 296 -26.65 4.94 1.39
C ALA A 296 -27.19 4.53 2.78
N ALA A 297 -27.86 5.46 3.49
CA ALA A 297 -28.51 5.22 4.78
C ALA A 297 -29.98 4.76 4.66
N ASP A 298 -30.56 4.81 3.46
CA ASP A 298 -31.95 4.42 3.21
C ASP A 298 -32.10 2.89 3.07
N SER A 299 -32.79 2.26 4.03
CA SER A 299 -33.04 0.82 4.10
C SER A 299 -33.94 0.27 2.97
N GLU A 300 -34.60 1.12 2.19
CA GLU A 300 -35.41 0.72 1.04
C GLU A 300 -34.68 0.94 -0.30
N ALA A 301 -33.54 1.65 -0.29
CA ALA A 301 -32.78 1.98 -1.49
C ALA A 301 -31.69 0.95 -1.83
N PHE A 302 -31.60 0.60 -3.13
CA PHE A 302 -30.58 -0.28 -3.70
C PHE A 302 -30.40 -1.60 -2.92
N PRO A 303 -31.43 -2.49 -2.91
CA PRO A 303 -31.48 -3.66 -2.04
C PRO A 303 -30.32 -4.66 -2.24
N ASP A 304 -29.77 -4.77 -3.46
CA ASP A 304 -28.62 -5.65 -3.72
C ASP A 304 -27.36 -5.15 -3.00
N SER A 305 -27.07 -3.84 -3.09
CA SER A 305 -25.97 -3.19 -2.35
C SER A 305 -26.20 -3.25 -0.84
N LEU A 306 -27.43 -2.99 -0.38
CA LEU A 306 -27.83 -3.06 1.02
C LEU A 306 -27.58 -4.47 1.61
N LYS A 307 -27.94 -5.52 0.86
CA LYS A 307 -27.77 -6.91 1.29
C LYS A 307 -26.31 -7.32 1.47
N ILE A 308 -25.38 -6.71 0.74
CA ILE A 308 -23.95 -7.02 0.78
C ILE A 308 -23.23 -6.17 1.84
N TYR A 309 -23.50 -4.87 1.89
CA TYR A 309 -22.69 -3.90 2.65
C TYR A 309 -23.43 -3.22 3.82
N GLY A 310 -24.75 -3.42 3.93
CA GLY A 310 -25.60 -2.74 4.91
C GLY A 310 -25.80 -1.25 4.65
N GLU A 311 -26.51 -0.58 5.55
CA GLU A 311 -26.65 0.88 5.55
C GLU A 311 -25.32 1.57 5.91
N TRP A 312 -25.13 2.76 5.35
CA TRP A 312 -24.10 3.69 5.80
C TRP A 312 -24.56 5.14 5.69
N GLN A 313 -24.48 5.88 6.79
CA GLN A 313 -24.65 7.32 6.81
C GLN A 313 -23.28 7.99 6.77
N VAL A 314 -23.01 8.72 5.70
CA VAL A 314 -21.84 9.61 5.61
C VAL A 314 -22.04 10.75 6.61
N GLN A 315 -21.00 11.14 7.36
CA GLN A 315 -21.12 12.17 8.40
C GLN A 315 -21.05 13.59 7.84
N LYS A 316 -20.28 13.82 6.75
CA LYS A 316 -20.13 15.13 6.09
C LYS A 316 -19.95 14.99 4.58
N LEU A 317 -20.57 15.88 3.82
CA LEU A 317 -20.36 16.02 2.37
C LEU A 317 -19.87 17.42 2.05
N TYR A 318 -18.73 17.52 1.38
CA TYR A 318 -18.18 18.76 0.84
C TYR A 318 -18.22 18.76 -0.68
N ALA A 319 -18.43 19.93 -1.26
CA ALA A 319 -18.27 20.18 -2.69
C ALA A 319 -17.27 21.32 -2.92
N HIS A 320 -16.41 21.16 -3.91
CA HIS A 320 -15.51 22.21 -4.41
C HIS A 320 -16.32 23.45 -4.81
N LEU A 321 -15.81 24.64 -4.52
CA LEU A 321 -16.43 25.96 -4.74
C LEU A 321 -17.83 26.20 -4.13
N TYR A 322 -18.40 25.25 -3.38
CA TYR A 322 -19.75 25.42 -2.80
C TYR A 322 -19.78 26.65 -1.87
N PRO A 323 -20.78 27.55 -2.01
CA PRO A 323 -20.72 28.90 -1.41
C PRO A 323 -21.12 28.94 0.06
N GLU A 324 -21.77 27.90 0.58
CA GLU A 324 -22.23 27.84 1.96
C GLU A 324 -21.22 27.09 2.85
N ASN A 325 -21.02 27.59 4.08
CA ASN A 325 -20.11 27.00 5.07
C ASN A 325 -18.70 26.72 4.51
N GLN A 326 -18.15 27.71 3.79
CA GLN A 326 -16.93 27.53 3.02
C GLN A 326 -15.68 27.44 3.90
N ILE A 327 -14.86 26.43 3.64
CA ILE A 327 -13.51 26.23 4.17
C ILE A 327 -12.48 26.63 3.10
N LYS A 328 -11.39 27.28 3.53
CA LYS A 328 -10.21 27.55 2.69
C LYS A 328 -8.96 26.93 3.30
N PHE A 329 -8.28 26.10 2.53
CA PHE A 329 -7.02 25.49 2.95
C PHE A 329 -5.78 26.26 2.44
N ASP A 330 -4.65 26.03 3.09
CA ASP A 330 -3.33 26.44 2.59
C ASP A 330 -2.55 25.20 2.11
N TRP A 331 -2.55 24.98 0.80
CA TRP A 331 -1.81 23.87 0.18
C TRP A 331 -0.30 24.14 0.03
N THR A 332 0.19 25.31 0.46
CA THR A 332 1.64 25.63 0.47
C THR A 332 2.35 25.13 1.73
N VAL A 333 1.62 24.61 2.71
CA VAL A 333 2.19 24.00 3.93
C VAL A 333 3.08 22.79 3.57
N PRO A 334 4.36 22.79 3.96
CA PRO A 334 5.27 21.66 3.74
C PRO A 334 4.83 20.38 4.45
N LEU A 335 4.84 19.24 3.74
CA LEU A 335 4.58 17.91 4.30
C LEU A 335 5.91 17.28 4.74
N GLN A 336 6.03 16.91 6.01
CA GLN A 336 7.24 16.30 6.58
C GLN A 336 7.51 14.92 5.98
N SER A 337 6.44 14.12 5.77
CA SER A 337 6.49 12.79 5.17
C SER A 337 7.04 12.78 3.73
N MET A 338 6.95 13.91 3.02
CA MET A 338 7.39 14.09 1.63
C MET A 338 8.63 14.99 1.52
N GLY A 339 9.46 15.02 2.57
CA GLY A 339 10.75 15.71 2.55
C GLY A 339 10.66 17.24 2.51
N GLY A 340 9.54 17.81 2.94
CA GLY A 340 9.30 19.25 2.97
C GLY A 340 8.72 19.84 1.68
N LYS A 341 8.30 19.02 0.71
CA LYS A 341 7.44 19.49 -0.38
C LYS A 341 6.05 19.82 0.15
N SER A 342 5.46 20.90 -0.35
CA SER A 342 4.06 21.24 -0.07
C SER A 342 3.08 20.36 -0.83
N SER A 343 1.83 20.32 -0.39
CA SER A 343 0.81 19.48 -1.04
C SER A 343 0.44 19.97 -2.44
N ILE A 344 0.50 21.27 -2.72
CA ILE A 344 0.31 21.81 -4.07
C ILE A 344 1.48 21.48 -5.01
N GLU A 345 2.73 21.46 -4.52
CA GLU A 345 3.89 21.03 -5.33
C GLU A 345 3.75 19.57 -5.74
N LEU A 346 3.36 18.69 -4.81
CA LEU A 346 3.12 17.27 -5.09
C LEU A 346 1.98 17.07 -6.10
N ALA A 347 0.87 17.78 -5.93
CA ALA A 347 -0.25 17.72 -6.89
C ALA A 347 0.14 18.30 -8.26
N THR A 348 1.06 19.27 -8.31
CA THR A 348 1.62 19.82 -9.56
C THR A 348 2.55 18.84 -10.28
N GLU A 349 3.42 18.15 -9.54
CA GLU A 349 4.25 17.08 -10.07
C GLU A 349 3.41 15.89 -10.54
N ALA A 350 2.36 15.54 -9.80
CA ALA A 350 1.37 14.54 -10.20
C ALA A 350 0.61 14.95 -11.47
N TYR A 351 0.14 16.20 -11.57
CA TYR A 351 -0.61 16.67 -12.75
C TYR A 351 0.25 16.72 -14.00
N ALA A 352 1.57 16.96 -13.84
CA ALA A 352 2.50 16.77 -14.94
C ALA A 352 2.42 15.32 -15.50
N LEU A 353 2.16 14.29 -14.71
CA LEU A 353 2.05 12.91 -15.24
C LEU A 353 0.79 12.67 -16.10
N HIS A 354 -0.16 13.61 -16.12
CA HIS A 354 -1.30 13.65 -17.04
C HIS A 354 -0.90 14.35 -18.36
N VAL A 355 0.12 13.80 -19.04
CA VAL A 355 0.70 14.37 -20.28
C VAL A 355 -0.36 14.65 -21.34
N THR A 356 -1.38 13.79 -21.48
CA THR A 356 -2.46 14.01 -22.45
C THR A 356 -3.33 15.24 -22.15
N GLN A 357 -3.33 15.75 -20.92
CA GLN A 357 -4.17 16.87 -20.47
C GLN A 357 -3.41 18.19 -20.30
N ARG A 358 -2.06 18.17 -20.28
CA ARG A 358 -1.20 19.38 -20.19
C ARG A 358 -1.43 20.43 -21.28
N GLY A 359 -2.04 20.06 -22.42
CA GLY A 359 -2.35 20.96 -23.52
C GLY A 359 -3.66 21.77 -23.35
N THR A 360 -4.37 21.57 -22.24
CA THR A 360 -5.62 22.28 -21.94
C THR A 360 -5.36 23.66 -21.32
N LYS A 361 -6.44 24.42 -21.03
CA LYS A 361 -6.34 25.70 -20.31
C LYS A 361 -6.16 25.56 -18.79
N PHE A 362 -6.26 24.34 -18.25
CA PHE A 362 -6.29 24.10 -16.81
C PHE A 362 -4.87 23.95 -16.28
N THR A 363 -4.57 24.63 -15.19
CA THR A 363 -3.30 24.47 -14.47
C THR A 363 -3.57 24.27 -12.98
N MET A 364 -2.56 23.84 -12.24
CA MET A 364 -2.65 23.69 -10.79
C MET A 364 -2.56 25.06 -10.14
N GLU A 365 -3.72 25.64 -9.84
CA GLU A 365 -3.84 27.03 -9.38
C GLU A 365 -4.37 27.09 -7.95
N THR A 366 -3.78 27.98 -7.15
CA THR A 366 -4.25 28.28 -5.80
C THR A 366 -4.45 29.80 -5.67
N THR A 367 -5.56 30.20 -5.07
CA THR A 367 -5.91 31.59 -4.75
C THR A 367 -6.17 32.53 -5.94
N ALA A 368 -7.32 33.22 -5.87
CA ALA A 368 -7.69 34.36 -6.74
C ALA A 368 -7.83 34.05 -8.25
N VAL A 369 -8.24 32.83 -8.58
CA VAL A 369 -8.50 32.33 -9.95
C VAL A 369 -9.93 31.76 -10.08
N GLU A 370 -10.34 31.39 -11.30
CA GLU A 370 -11.71 30.93 -11.60
C GLU A 370 -12.10 29.63 -10.88
N TYR A 371 -11.14 28.73 -10.63
CA TYR A 371 -11.34 27.43 -9.97
C TYR A 371 -10.30 27.23 -8.84
N ASP A 372 -10.39 28.03 -7.78
CA ASP A 372 -9.46 27.99 -6.64
C ASP A 372 -9.61 26.69 -5.83
N ASN A 373 -8.76 25.70 -6.13
CA ASN A 373 -8.81 24.34 -5.55
C ASN A 373 -8.48 24.24 -4.05
N SER A 374 -8.38 25.37 -3.36
CA SER A 374 -8.34 25.47 -1.91
C SER A 374 -9.71 25.70 -1.27
N LEU A 375 -10.76 25.98 -2.05
CA LEU A 375 -12.10 26.34 -1.58
C LEU A 375 -13.13 25.21 -1.73
N PHE A 376 -13.73 24.83 -0.61
CA PHE A 376 -14.79 23.82 -0.54
C PHE A 376 -15.89 24.30 0.41
N GLY A 377 -17.14 23.93 0.19
CA GLY A 377 -18.25 24.23 1.11
C GLY A 377 -18.91 22.97 1.65
N LEU A 378 -19.35 23.02 2.91
CA LEU A 378 -20.07 21.93 3.58
C LEU A 378 -21.53 21.90 3.12
N VAL A 379 -21.88 20.87 2.34
CA VAL A 379 -23.18 20.64 1.70
C VAL A 379 -24.17 19.98 2.64
N ALA A 380 -23.70 19.01 3.45
CA ALA A 380 -24.52 18.27 4.40
C ALA A 380 -23.65 17.76 5.57
N SER A 381 -24.23 17.66 6.77
CA SER A 381 -23.56 17.10 7.94
C SER A 381 -24.52 16.51 8.97
N GLU A 382 -24.20 15.33 9.49
CA GLU A 382 -24.82 14.73 10.68
C GLU A 382 -24.13 15.15 12.00
N VAL A 383 -22.95 15.77 11.92
CA VAL A 383 -22.09 16.13 13.07
C VAL A 383 -22.05 17.64 13.35
N GLY A 384 -22.88 18.42 12.66
CA GLY A 384 -22.97 19.86 12.79
C GLY A 384 -22.04 20.63 11.84
N LEU A 385 -22.23 21.94 11.80
CA LEU A 385 -21.44 22.84 10.94
C LEU A 385 -20.01 23.02 11.46
N ASP A 386 -19.09 23.30 10.55
CA ASP A 386 -17.73 23.71 10.87
C ASP A 386 -17.73 25.05 11.63
N VAL A 387 -16.80 25.19 12.57
CA VAL A 387 -16.59 26.39 13.41
C VAL A 387 -15.15 26.87 13.29
N ARG A 388 -14.18 25.96 13.15
CA ARG A 388 -12.77 26.29 12.90
C ARG A 388 -12.51 26.54 11.42
N HIS A 389 -13.19 25.82 10.53
CA HIS A 389 -12.97 25.86 9.08
C HIS A 389 -11.49 25.57 8.72
N ASP A 390 -10.90 24.56 9.36
CA ASP A 390 -9.49 24.15 9.19
C ASP A 390 -9.28 22.68 8.79
N ASP A 391 -10.34 21.86 8.81
CA ASP A 391 -10.26 20.40 8.62
C ASP A 391 -11.59 19.84 8.10
N PHE A 392 -11.54 19.02 7.05
CA PHE A 392 -12.71 18.28 6.57
C PHE A 392 -13.28 17.35 7.65
N LEU A 393 -12.43 16.82 8.53
CA LEU A 393 -12.79 15.97 9.67
C LEU A 393 -13.21 16.77 10.92
N GLU A 394 -13.43 18.09 10.84
CA GLU A 394 -14.00 18.85 11.95
C GLU A 394 -15.34 18.24 12.43
N ASN A 395 -15.52 18.13 13.75
CA ASN A 395 -16.66 17.46 14.42
C ASN A 395 -16.87 15.96 14.10
N VAL A 396 -16.10 15.34 13.19
CA VAL A 396 -16.13 13.90 12.94
C VAL A 396 -15.58 13.17 14.17
N LEU A 397 -16.43 12.36 14.80
CA LEU A 397 -16.06 11.60 16.00
C LEU A 397 -15.23 10.37 15.64
N ASP A 398 -13.92 10.55 15.60
CA ASP A 398 -12.97 9.47 15.88
C ASP A 398 -12.92 9.20 17.39
N PRO A 399 -12.84 7.93 17.84
CA PRO A 399 -12.43 7.58 19.21
C PRO A 399 -11.01 8.05 19.59
N VAL A 400 -10.28 8.61 18.62
CA VAL A 400 -8.96 9.23 18.78
C VAL A 400 -9.06 10.64 18.18
N THR A 401 -9.24 11.64 19.03
CA THR A 401 -9.34 13.05 18.63
C THR A 401 -8.15 13.48 17.78
N TYR A 402 -8.41 13.95 16.56
CA TYR A 402 -7.48 14.79 15.83
C TYR A 402 -7.14 16.02 16.68
N GLN A 403 -5.85 16.30 16.85
CA GLN A 403 -5.38 17.62 17.25
C GLN A 403 -4.62 18.23 16.07
N PRO A 404 -4.97 19.45 15.61
CA PRO A 404 -4.10 20.18 14.70
C PRO A 404 -2.75 20.42 15.38
N ALA A 405 -1.67 20.41 14.60
CA ALA A 405 -0.31 20.44 15.11
C ALA A 405 0.02 21.77 15.84
N VAL A 406 -0.17 21.79 17.16
CA VAL A 406 0.43 22.77 18.06
C VAL A 406 1.80 22.26 18.50
N ALA A 407 2.78 23.16 18.57
CA ALA A 407 4.17 22.82 18.89
C ALA A 407 4.31 21.98 20.17
N THR A 408 5.11 20.92 20.08
CA THR A 408 5.16 19.77 21.00
C THR A 408 5.50 20.13 22.46
N PRO A 409 4.67 19.70 23.44
CA PRO A 409 5.07 19.51 24.83
C PRO A 409 5.31 18.01 25.18
N GLU A 410 6.05 17.74 26.26
CA GLU A 410 6.61 16.41 26.59
C GLU A 410 5.57 15.36 27.12
N PRO A 411 5.83 14.03 26.98
CA PRO A 411 4.86 12.95 27.29
C PRO A 411 5.10 12.17 28.62
N THR A 412 4.04 11.65 29.29
CA THR A 412 4.07 10.64 30.39
C THR A 412 2.64 10.05 30.69
N PRO A 413 2.41 8.96 31.48
CA PRO A 413 2.49 7.50 31.19
C PRO A 413 1.18 6.63 31.43
N LEU A 414 1.26 5.27 31.34
CA LEU A 414 0.24 4.20 31.59
C LEU A 414 0.95 2.83 31.95
N PRO A 415 0.34 1.61 32.22
CA PRO A 415 -1.06 1.12 32.43
C PRO A 415 -1.25 0.20 33.71
N THR A 416 -2.18 -0.80 33.74
CA THR A 416 -2.32 -1.89 34.80
C THR A 416 -2.94 -3.21 34.23
N PRO A 417 -2.64 -4.46 34.71
CA PRO A 417 -2.66 -5.71 33.88
C PRO A 417 -3.59 -6.90 34.28
N VAL A 418 -3.43 -8.05 33.59
CA VAL A 418 -4.17 -9.35 33.69
C VAL A 418 -3.37 -10.44 34.46
N ALA A 419 -4.01 -11.55 34.89
CA ALA A 419 -3.48 -12.56 35.81
C ALA A 419 -2.43 -13.56 35.25
N ASP A 420 -1.63 -14.11 36.18
CA ASP A 420 -0.37 -14.83 35.96
C ASP A 420 -0.52 -16.32 35.55
N TYR A 421 0.52 -16.92 34.96
CA TYR A 421 0.52 -18.30 34.43
C TYR A 421 1.13 -19.34 35.39
N GLU A 422 1.79 -18.93 36.47
CA GLU A 422 2.56 -19.82 37.36
C GLU A 422 1.74 -20.96 37.98
N SER A 423 0.41 -20.79 38.14
CA SER A 423 -0.48 -21.81 38.72
C SER A 423 -0.70 -23.05 37.83
N LEU A 424 -0.26 -23.02 36.57
CA LEU A 424 -0.38 -24.13 35.61
C LEU A 424 0.86 -25.04 35.58
N LEU A 425 1.93 -24.67 36.28
CA LEU A 425 3.22 -25.34 36.18
C LEU A 425 3.28 -26.61 37.07
N PRO A 426 3.92 -27.70 36.60
CA PRO A 426 4.28 -28.83 37.46
C PRO A 426 5.31 -28.41 38.52
N THR A 427 5.62 -29.28 39.47
CA THR A 427 6.72 -29.01 40.44
C THR A 427 8.05 -28.94 39.70
N LEU A 428 8.72 -27.79 39.80
CA LEU A 428 10.03 -27.52 39.19
C LEU A 428 11.13 -27.56 40.26
N ASN A 429 12.35 -27.90 39.85
CA ASN A 429 13.54 -27.86 40.70
C ASN A 429 14.02 -26.41 40.96
N GLU A 430 15.06 -26.24 41.77
CA GLU A 430 15.59 -24.92 42.15
C GLU A 430 16.09 -24.07 40.97
N LYS A 431 16.33 -24.69 39.80
CA LYS A 431 16.69 -23.99 38.55
C LYS A 431 15.47 -23.59 37.70
N GLY A 432 14.27 -24.06 38.03
CA GLY A 432 13.04 -23.79 37.28
C GLY A 432 12.78 -24.74 36.11
N PHE A 433 13.30 -25.97 36.18
CA PHE A 433 13.17 -27.05 35.19
C PHE A 433 12.64 -28.35 35.83
N LEU A 434 12.41 -29.40 35.03
CA LEU A 434 12.05 -30.73 35.52
C LEU A 434 13.30 -31.58 35.81
N ASP A 435 13.26 -32.43 36.85
CA ASP A 435 14.38 -33.36 37.11
C ASP A 435 14.40 -34.55 36.12
N GLU A 436 13.24 -35.01 35.65
CA GLU A 436 13.09 -36.05 34.62
C GLU A 436 11.83 -35.83 33.75
N GLY A 437 11.84 -36.38 32.52
CA GLY A 437 10.72 -36.30 31.58
C GLY A 437 10.50 -34.93 30.92
N GLU A 438 9.37 -34.76 30.25
CA GLU A 438 8.94 -33.48 29.67
C GLU A 438 7.46 -33.20 30.01
N PHE A 439 7.11 -31.92 30.02
CA PHE A 439 5.76 -31.42 30.25
C PHE A 439 5.33 -30.52 29.09
N ILE A 440 4.13 -30.76 28.58
CA ILE A 440 3.53 -29.99 27.48
C ILE A 440 2.10 -29.62 27.90
N TYR A 441 1.74 -28.36 27.74
CA TYR A 441 0.39 -27.83 27.92
C TYR A 441 0.02 -26.95 26.72
N ASP A 442 -1.20 -27.09 26.23
CA ASP A 442 -1.72 -26.48 25.02
C ASP A 442 -3.20 -26.16 25.24
N ASP A 443 -3.57 -24.89 25.11
CA ASP A 443 -4.94 -24.39 25.25
C ASP A 443 -5.16 -23.21 24.28
N ASP A 444 -5.63 -23.55 23.07
CA ASP A 444 -5.96 -22.61 21.99
C ASP A 444 -7.05 -21.59 22.37
N ASP A 445 -7.95 -21.92 23.31
CA ASP A 445 -9.10 -21.08 23.68
C ASP A 445 -8.66 -19.92 24.58
N ILE A 446 -7.91 -20.19 25.65
CA ILE A 446 -7.25 -19.13 26.42
C ILE A 446 -6.05 -18.54 25.65
N GLY A 447 -5.52 -19.28 24.67
CA GLY A 447 -4.40 -18.90 23.83
C GLY A 447 -3.08 -18.98 24.57
N ARG A 448 -2.77 -20.13 25.18
CA ARG A 448 -1.55 -20.33 25.97
C ARG A 448 -0.95 -21.72 25.73
N TRP A 449 0.36 -21.75 25.55
CA TRP A 449 1.14 -22.97 25.28
C TRP A 449 2.38 -22.99 26.17
N ILE A 450 2.73 -24.14 26.76
CA ILE A 450 3.87 -24.29 27.67
C ILE A 450 4.61 -25.60 27.34
N TYR A 451 5.94 -25.53 27.26
CA TYR A 451 6.83 -26.69 27.16
C TYR A 451 7.91 -26.61 28.25
N ILE A 452 8.21 -27.71 28.95
CA ILE A 452 9.27 -27.78 29.96
C ILE A 452 9.97 -29.15 29.90
N ASN A 453 11.30 -29.16 29.97
CA ASN A 453 12.11 -30.35 30.23
C ASN A 453 13.24 -30.04 31.24
N GLN A 454 14.35 -30.77 31.22
CA GLN A 454 15.49 -30.60 32.14
C GLN A 454 16.29 -29.31 31.93
N THR A 455 16.28 -28.76 30.71
CA THR A 455 17.19 -27.68 30.30
C THR A 455 16.50 -26.54 29.57
N LEU A 456 15.23 -26.69 29.19
CA LEU A 456 14.45 -25.72 28.43
C LEU A 456 13.05 -25.56 29.02
N LYS A 457 12.59 -24.31 29.13
CA LYS A 457 11.20 -23.93 29.39
C LYS A 457 10.77 -22.89 28.36
N VAL A 458 9.59 -23.05 27.78
CA VAL A 458 8.95 -22.12 26.84
C VAL A 458 7.52 -21.87 27.32
N VAL A 459 7.09 -20.62 27.34
CA VAL A 459 5.71 -20.19 27.61
C VAL A 459 5.31 -19.22 26.51
N ILE A 460 4.22 -19.51 25.79
CA ILE A 460 3.69 -18.65 24.73
C ILE A 460 2.28 -18.21 25.13
N GLU A 461 1.97 -16.93 24.95
CA GLU A 461 0.66 -16.36 25.27
C GLU A 461 0.16 -15.42 24.16
N ARG A 462 -1.09 -15.61 23.76
CA ARG A 462 -1.80 -14.76 22.80
C ARG A 462 -2.31 -13.50 23.49
N LYS A 463 -1.81 -12.35 23.06
CA LYS A 463 -2.26 -11.02 23.50
C LYS A 463 -3.19 -10.39 22.46
N TYR A 464 -4.05 -9.49 22.93
CA TYR A 464 -5.02 -8.77 22.10
C TYR A 464 -5.24 -7.37 22.68
N ASP A 465 -5.17 -6.35 21.84
CA ASP A 465 -5.62 -4.99 22.18
C ASP A 465 -7.07 -4.83 21.66
N PRO A 466 -8.06 -4.51 22.53
CA PRO A 466 -9.41 -4.22 22.09
C PRO A 466 -9.59 -2.80 21.50
N LYS A 467 -8.59 -1.90 21.64
CA LYS A 467 -8.64 -0.53 21.12
C LYS A 467 -8.03 -0.40 19.72
N THR A 468 -7.02 -1.21 19.43
CA THR A 468 -6.41 -1.39 18.11
C THR A 468 -6.59 -2.87 17.77
N PRO A 469 -7.34 -3.29 16.73
CA PRO A 469 -7.69 -4.69 16.50
C PRO A 469 -6.49 -5.55 16.05
N LEU A 470 -5.55 -5.73 16.96
CA LEU A 470 -4.23 -6.30 16.80
C LEU A 470 -4.10 -7.47 17.77
N ARG A 471 -3.71 -8.62 17.24
CA ARG A 471 -3.46 -9.85 17.97
C ARG A 471 -2.00 -10.23 17.76
N TRP A 472 -1.27 -10.46 18.85
CA TRP A 472 0.11 -10.89 18.81
C TRP A 472 0.35 -12.03 19.79
N TYR A 473 1.54 -12.62 19.74
CA TYR A 473 1.95 -13.69 20.64
C TYR A 473 3.25 -13.27 21.32
N GLU A 474 3.31 -13.39 22.63
CA GLU A 474 4.52 -13.19 23.43
C GLU A 474 5.05 -14.57 23.83
N ALA A 475 6.35 -14.78 23.69
CA ALA A 475 7.01 -16.03 24.03
C ALA A 475 8.15 -15.75 25.03
N GLU A 476 8.03 -16.29 26.23
CA GLU A 476 9.09 -16.31 27.24
C GLU A 476 9.80 -17.67 27.21
N ILE A 477 11.13 -17.64 27.24
CA ILE A 477 11.97 -18.83 27.08
C ILE A 477 13.11 -18.77 28.10
N TRP A 478 13.34 -19.86 28.82
CA TRP A 478 14.43 -20.05 29.78
C TRP A 478 15.23 -21.28 29.39
N SER A 479 16.56 -21.21 29.51
CA SER A 479 17.45 -22.33 29.21
C SER A 479 18.56 -22.48 30.25
N ASP A 480 18.95 -23.73 30.57
CA ASP A 480 20.08 -24.00 31.45
C ASP A 480 21.40 -23.88 30.68
N VAL A 481 21.92 -22.65 30.68
CA VAL A 481 23.22 -22.28 30.11
C VAL A 481 24.35 -23.17 30.62
N ALA A 482 24.30 -23.63 31.88
CA ALA A 482 25.34 -24.49 32.45
C ALA A 482 25.25 -25.95 31.96
N ALA A 483 24.08 -26.38 31.49
CA ALA A 483 23.89 -27.64 30.77
C ALA A 483 24.23 -27.54 29.27
N GLY A 484 24.49 -26.33 28.74
CA GLY A 484 24.82 -26.08 27.33
C GLY A 484 23.62 -25.76 26.44
N GLU A 485 22.44 -25.60 27.05
CA GLU A 485 21.22 -25.13 26.40
C GLU A 485 21.30 -23.61 26.33
N VAL A 486 21.56 -23.08 25.14
CA VAL A 486 21.76 -21.64 24.88
C VAL A 486 21.20 -21.28 23.52
N PHE A 487 20.72 -20.05 23.36
CA PHE A 487 20.36 -19.52 22.05
C PHE A 487 21.58 -19.52 21.12
N LYS A 488 21.48 -20.23 20.00
CA LYS A 488 22.54 -20.36 19.00
C LYS A 488 22.09 -19.70 17.70
N ALA A 489 22.94 -18.83 17.15
CA ALA A 489 22.77 -18.36 15.79
C ALA A 489 23.13 -19.50 14.83
N VAL A 490 22.12 -20.16 14.26
CA VAL A 490 22.31 -21.22 13.26
C VAL A 490 22.36 -20.58 11.87
N GLN A 491 23.36 -20.96 11.09
CA GLN A 491 23.64 -20.39 9.77
C GLN A 491 23.40 -21.46 8.71
N TYR A 492 22.78 -21.11 7.59
CA TYR A 492 22.52 -22.09 6.52
C TYR A 492 23.81 -22.74 6.01
N ASP A 493 24.89 -21.97 5.91
CA ASP A 493 26.21 -22.40 5.48
C ASP A 493 27.26 -21.75 6.39
N GLU A 494 27.90 -22.57 7.24
CA GLU A 494 28.88 -22.12 8.24
C GLU A 494 30.22 -21.69 7.60
N GLU A 495 30.57 -22.19 6.42
CA GLU A 495 31.76 -21.74 5.68
C GLU A 495 31.49 -20.44 4.89
N ARG A 496 30.22 -20.10 4.67
CA ARG A 496 29.79 -18.96 3.84
C ARG A 496 28.76 -18.07 4.57
N MET A 497 28.92 -17.89 5.87
CA MET A 497 28.05 -17.06 6.70
C MET A 497 27.82 -15.67 6.08
N GLY A 498 26.57 -15.25 5.97
CA GLY A 498 26.16 -13.98 5.35
C GLY A 498 26.30 -13.88 3.82
N LYS A 499 26.88 -14.89 3.13
CA LYS A 499 27.00 -14.93 1.66
C LYS A 499 25.96 -15.81 0.97
N VAL A 500 25.31 -16.70 1.71
CA VAL A 500 24.18 -17.50 1.22
C VAL A 500 22.91 -16.95 1.85
N ARG A 501 22.04 -16.33 1.05
CA ARG A 501 20.67 -16.04 1.46
C ARG A 501 19.81 -17.25 1.12
N VAL A 502 19.31 -17.91 2.15
CA VAL A 502 18.29 -18.97 2.02
C VAL A 502 17.15 -18.61 2.97
N ASP A 503 15.95 -19.04 2.63
CA ASP A 503 14.79 -18.94 3.50
C ASP A 503 15.11 -19.54 4.90
N ALA A 504 14.69 -18.85 5.95
CA ALA A 504 14.97 -19.26 7.32
C ALA A 504 14.33 -20.62 7.65
N SER A 505 13.21 -20.98 7.00
CA SER A 505 12.59 -22.30 7.13
C SER A 505 13.43 -23.43 6.54
N GLU A 506 14.23 -23.19 5.49
CA GLU A 506 15.17 -24.19 4.95
C GLU A 506 16.39 -24.37 5.86
N THR A 507 16.83 -23.30 6.53
CA THR A 507 17.83 -23.40 7.61
C THR A 507 17.27 -24.22 8.77
N ALA A 508 16.03 -23.95 9.18
CA ALA A 508 15.34 -24.67 10.25
C ALA A 508 15.22 -26.18 9.93
N LYS A 509 14.77 -26.53 8.72
CA LYS A 509 14.70 -27.92 8.21
C LYS A 509 16.07 -28.59 8.19
N LYS A 510 17.11 -27.91 7.66
CA LYS A 510 18.47 -28.48 7.54
C LYS A 510 19.03 -28.92 8.89
N TYR A 511 18.78 -28.13 9.94
CA TYR A 511 19.33 -28.39 11.28
C TYR A 511 18.34 -29.07 12.25
N GLY A 512 17.11 -29.36 11.80
CA GLY A 512 16.07 -30.03 12.62
C GLY A 512 15.57 -29.17 13.79
N ILE A 513 15.61 -27.84 13.64
CA ILE A 513 15.26 -26.88 14.71
C ILE A 513 13.91 -26.22 14.45
N VAL A 514 13.21 -25.83 15.53
CA VAL A 514 12.02 -24.99 15.45
C VAL A 514 12.47 -23.52 15.38
N PHE A 515 12.01 -22.79 14.37
CA PHE A 515 12.30 -21.38 14.17
C PHE A 515 11.02 -20.54 14.22
N ALA A 516 11.04 -19.49 15.04
CA ALA A 516 9.97 -18.49 15.11
C ALA A 516 10.46 -17.17 14.51
N MET A 517 9.69 -16.62 13.56
CA MET A 517 9.99 -15.35 12.92
C MET A 517 9.04 -14.28 13.45
N ASN A 518 9.58 -13.24 14.09
CA ASN A 518 8.82 -12.02 14.32
C ASN A 518 9.00 -11.08 13.11
N THR A 519 7.96 -10.35 12.72
CA THR A 519 8.05 -9.28 11.70
C THR A 519 8.67 -8.03 12.33
N ASP A 520 9.94 -8.18 12.71
CA ASP A 520 10.70 -7.23 13.51
C ASP A 520 11.29 -6.13 12.62
N TYR A 521 10.60 -4.99 12.59
CA TYR A 521 11.16 -3.72 12.14
C TYR A 521 12.25 -3.23 13.14
N TYR A 522 13.31 -4.01 13.32
CA TYR A 522 14.38 -3.80 14.30
C TYR A 522 14.99 -2.39 14.22
N THR A 523 15.17 -1.90 13.00
CA THR A 523 15.65 -0.55 12.70
C THR A 523 14.65 0.56 13.08
N TYR A 524 13.35 0.29 13.06
CA TYR A 524 12.29 1.20 13.53
C TYR A 524 12.21 1.24 15.07
N ARG A 525 12.65 0.16 15.74
CA ARG A 525 12.59 -0.01 17.20
C ARG A 525 13.76 0.62 17.95
N LEU A 526 14.93 0.75 17.32
CA LEU A 526 16.12 1.39 17.92
C LEU A 526 15.86 2.82 18.46
N ASN A 527 14.88 3.53 17.90
CA ASN A 527 14.50 4.89 18.30
C ASN A 527 13.08 4.99 18.92
N SER A 528 12.40 3.87 19.14
CA SER A 528 11.05 3.84 19.72
C SER A 528 11.10 3.44 21.21
N PRO A 529 10.38 4.13 22.12
CA PRO A 529 10.34 3.76 23.53
C PRO A 529 9.49 2.50 23.81
N ARG A 530 8.75 1.97 22.82
CA ARG A 530 7.96 0.73 22.97
C ARG A 530 8.87 -0.50 22.84
N ARG A 531 8.90 -1.33 23.88
CA ARG A 531 9.69 -2.57 23.94
C ARG A 531 8.95 -3.77 23.35
N GLU A 532 8.65 -3.70 22.07
CA GLU A 532 8.06 -4.80 21.31
C GLU A 532 9.19 -5.52 20.54
N GLY A 533 9.39 -6.82 20.75
CA GLY A 533 10.50 -7.60 20.16
C GLY A 533 10.99 -8.75 21.05
N VAL A 534 12.02 -9.48 20.62
CA VAL A 534 12.63 -10.55 21.43
C VAL A 534 13.49 -9.91 22.54
N VAL A 535 13.04 -10.00 23.79
CA VAL A 535 13.76 -9.45 24.95
C VAL A 535 14.52 -10.56 25.67
N ILE A 536 15.80 -10.72 25.35
CA ILE A 536 16.71 -11.61 26.09
C ILE A 536 17.02 -10.96 27.45
N ARG A 537 16.62 -11.60 28.54
CA ARG A 537 16.92 -11.16 29.92
C ARG A 537 17.93 -12.12 30.55
N ASN A 538 18.95 -11.56 31.21
CA ASN A 538 20.03 -12.27 31.90
C ASN A 538 21.04 -13.06 31.04
N GLY A 539 20.91 -13.06 29.70
CA GLY A 539 21.94 -13.54 28.77
C GLY A 539 21.53 -14.78 27.98
#